data_AF-A0AAP2UI78-F1
#
_entry.id   AF-A0AAP2UI78-F1
#
_cell.length_a   1.000
_cell.length_b   1.000
_cell.length_c   1.000
_cell.angle_alpha   90.00
_cell.angle_beta   90.00
_cell.angle_gamma   90.00
#
_symmetry.space_group_name_H-M   'P 1'
#
loop_
_entity.id
_entity.type
_entity.pdbx_description
1 polymer ?
#
loop_
_entity_poly.entity_id
_entity_poly.type
_entity_poly.pdbx_seq_one_letter_code
_entity_poly.pdbx_strand_id
1 'polypeptide(L)'
;MLKGDYEGLRKNRMICSEDFKMAAIFTHTDIKEEDLLGGDEINMCVAMNQLFQRMRNEKESIGIEKVRQEEKQSTLKELLKVKLGTLSSPLEKQLTETSLEKLNELTLNIFNINSEEDVLNLMN
;
A
#
# COMPACT_ATOMS: atom_id res chain seq x y z
N MET A 1 -9.38 29.57 -28.32
CA MET A 1 -8.92 28.44 -27.48
C MET A 1 -9.60 28.58 -26.13
N LEU A 2 -10.42 27.61 -25.73
CA LEU A 2 -10.97 27.58 -24.39
C LEU A 2 -9.83 27.30 -23.41
N LYS A 3 -9.63 28.18 -22.44
CA LYS A 3 -8.60 28.04 -21.41
C LYS A 3 -9.29 27.52 -20.16
N GLY A 4 -8.91 26.35 -19.67
CA GLY A 4 -9.47 25.81 -18.44
C GLY A 4 -9.18 26.74 -17.26
N ASP A 5 -10.16 26.94 -16.38
CA ASP A 5 -10.01 27.72 -15.15
C ASP A 5 -9.52 26.82 -14.01
N TYR A 6 -8.20 26.68 -13.90
CA TYR A 6 -7.56 25.88 -12.85
C TYR A 6 -7.75 26.44 -11.44
N GLU A 7 -7.89 27.76 -11.29
CA GLU A 7 -8.17 28.37 -9.98
C GLU A 7 -9.62 28.11 -9.56
N GLY A 8 -10.55 28.13 -10.52
CA GLY A 8 -11.93 27.68 -10.32
C GLY A 8 -12.04 26.21 -9.88
N LEU A 9 -11.11 25.33 -10.30
CA LEU A 9 -11.06 23.93 -9.85
C LEU A 9 -10.73 23.79 -8.35
N ARG A 10 -10.03 24.77 -7.77
CA ARG A 10 -9.60 24.73 -6.35
C ARG A 10 -10.70 25.12 -5.37
N LYS A 11 -11.82 25.64 -5.87
CA LYS A 11 -12.97 26.03 -5.06
C LYS A 11 -13.93 24.85 -4.91
N ASN A 12 -14.52 24.72 -3.72
CA ASN A 12 -15.63 23.80 -3.52
C ASN A 12 -16.76 24.14 -4.50
N ARG A 13 -17.06 23.20 -5.40
CA ARG A 13 -18.10 23.35 -6.42
C ARG A 13 -18.87 22.07 -6.58
N MET A 14 -20.15 22.23 -6.89
CA MET A 14 -21.00 21.12 -7.31
C MET A 14 -20.77 20.86 -8.79
N ILE A 15 -20.70 19.59 -9.16
CA ILE A 15 -20.60 19.12 -10.55
C ILE A 15 -21.66 18.05 -10.78
N CYS A 16 -22.10 17.88 -12.03
CA CYS A 16 -23.02 16.82 -12.35
C CYS A 16 -22.34 15.45 -12.22
N SER A 17 -23.10 14.46 -11.74
CA SER A 17 -22.60 13.09 -11.58
C SER A 17 -22.10 12.50 -12.92
N GLU A 18 -22.78 12.85 -14.01
CA GLU A 18 -22.48 12.44 -15.38
C GLU A 18 -21.15 13.03 -15.86
N ASP A 19 -20.87 14.30 -15.52
CA ASP A 19 -19.61 14.96 -15.87
C ASP A 19 -18.41 14.29 -15.17
N PHE A 20 -18.62 13.87 -13.93
CA PHE A 20 -17.60 13.14 -13.16
C PHE A 20 -17.35 11.74 -13.73
N LYS A 21 -18.40 11.01 -14.11
CA LYS A 21 -18.30 9.73 -14.83
C LYS A 21 -17.60 9.89 -16.18
N MET A 22 -17.91 10.94 -16.94
CA MET A 22 -17.22 11.22 -18.20
C MET A 22 -15.73 11.51 -17.98
N ALA A 23 -15.38 12.30 -16.97
CA ALA A 23 -13.98 12.55 -16.63
C ALA A 23 -13.24 11.24 -16.33
N ALA A 24 -13.86 10.33 -15.58
CA ALA A 24 -13.33 9.00 -15.29
C ALA A 24 -12.97 8.21 -16.55
N ILE A 25 -13.87 8.21 -17.54
CA ILE A 25 -13.68 7.52 -18.81
C ILE A 25 -12.49 8.10 -19.56
N PHE A 26 -12.38 9.44 -19.64
CA PHE A 26 -11.25 10.10 -20.30
C PHE A 26 -9.91 9.86 -19.61
N THR A 27 -9.90 9.73 -18.28
CA THR A 27 -8.68 9.50 -17.50
C THR A 27 -8.39 8.02 -17.25
N HIS A 28 -9.20 7.10 -17.79
CA HIS A 28 -9.14 5.67 -17.52
C HIS A 28 -9.12 5.35 -16.01
N THR A 29 -9.86 6.12 -15.22
CA THR A 29 -9.95 5.93 -13.78
C THR A 29 -11.21 5.15 -13.47
N ASP A 30 -11.06 4.04 -12.74
CA ASP A 30 -12.21 3.28 -12.26
C ASP A 30 -12.88 4.09 -11.13
N ILE A 31 -14.15 4.43 -11.28
CA ILE A 31 -14.94 5.18 -10.28
C ILE A 31 -16.16 4.34 -9.92
N LYS A 32 -16.36 4.12 -8.62
CA LYS A 32 -17.46 3.30 -8.07
C LYS A 32 -18.61 4.20 -7.63
N GLU A 33 -19.80 3.61 -7.45
CA GLU A 33 -20.99 4.35 -6.98
C GLU A 33 -20.76 4.98 -5.59
N GLU A 34 -19.97 4.33 -4.74
CA GLU A 34 -19.54 4.87 -3.44
C GLU A 34 -18.69 6.15 -3.53
N ASP A 35 -18.03 6.41 -4.67
CA ASP A 35 -17.31 7.67 -4.93
C ASP A 35 -18.27 8.80 -5.38
N LEU A 36 -19.54 8.48 -5.70
CA LEU A 36 -20.55 9.39 -6.23
C LEU A 36 -21.54 9.86 -5.15
N LEU A 37 -21.02 10.35 -4.02
CA LEU A 37 -21.85 10.84 -2.91
C LEU A 37 -22.52 12.19 -3.27
N GLY A 38 -23.71 12.11 -3.87
CA GLY A 38 -24.47 13.32 -4.21
C GLY A 38 -25.73 13.14 -5.07
N GLY A 39 -26.06 11.93 -5.52
CA GLY A 39 -27.12 11.78 -6.53
C GLY A 39 -26.71 12.49 -7.82
N ASP A 40 -27.53 13.43 -8.31
CA ASP A 40 -27.29 14.13 -9.58
C ASP A 40 -26.20 15.23 -9.50
N GLU A 41 -25.94 15.78 -8.30
CA GLU A 41 -24.92 16.80 -8.07
C GLU A 41 -23.94 16.40 -6.97
N ILE A 42 -22.66 16.43 -7.29
CA ILE A 42 -21.58 15.95 -6.43
C ILE A 42 -20.64 17.09 -6.07
N ASN A 43 -20.22 17.16 -4.80
CA ASN A 43 -19.12 18.05 -4.42
C ASN A 43 -17.80 17.49 -4.93
N MET A 44 -17.19 18.19 -5.90
CA MET A 44 -15.99 17.73 -6.58
C MET A 44 -14.82 17.42 -5.62
N CYS A 45 -14.60 18.28 -4.62
CA CYS A 45 -13.47 18.11 -3.70
C CYS A 45 -13.64 16.88 -2.82
N VAL A 46 -14.87 16.60 -2.38
CA VAL A 46 -15.19 15.43 -1.56
C VAL A 46 -15.03 14.15 -2.38
N ALA A 47 -15.66 14.08 -3.56
CA ALA A 47 -15.61 12.90 -4.42
C ALA A 47 -14.19 12.57 -4.91
N MET A 48 -13.39 13.59 -5.27
CA MET A 48 -12.00 13.37 -5.63
C MET A 48 -11.17 12.88 -4.45
N ASN A 49 -11.35 13.46 -3.26
CA ASN A 49 -10.62 13.02 -2.08
C ASN A 49 -10.93 11.56 -1.73
N GLN A 50 -12.18 11.13 -1.85
CA GLN A 50 -12.60 9.74 -1.64
C GLN A 50 -11.99 8.80 -2.69
N LEU A 51 -12.07 9.16 -3.96
CA LEU A 51 -11.45 8.40 -5.04
C LEU A 51 -9.93 8.24 -4.83
N PHE A 52 -9.23 9.31 -4.43
CA PHE A 52 -7.80 9.25 -4.15
C PHE A 52 -7.45 8.39 -2.94
N GLN A 53 -8.28 8.42 -1.88
CA GLN A 53 -8.12 7.54 -0.73
C GLN A 53 -8.32 6.08 -1.12
N ARG A 54 -9.38 5.76 -1.88
CA ARG A 54 -9.61 4.41 -2.39
C ARG A 54 -8.46 3.93 -3.26
N MET A 55 -7.99 4.74 -4.21
CA MET A 55 -6.83 4.37 -5.03
C MET A 55 -5.57 4.15 -4.19
N ARG A 56 -5.37 4.89 -3.09
CA ARG A 56 -4.26 4.65 -2.17
C ARG A 56 -4.43 3.32 -1.45
N ASN A 57 -5.61 3.06 -0.90
CA ASN A 57 -5.93 1.83 -0.19
C ASN A 57 -5.88 0.60 -1.10
N GLU A 58 -6.33 0.71 -2.36
CA GLU A 58 -6.25 -0.35 -3.36
C GLU A 58 -4.79 -0.62 -3.77
N LYS A 59 -3.95 0.43 -3.90
CA LYS A 59 -2.51 0.27 -4.14
C LYS A 59 -1.78 -0.39 -2.96
N GLU A 60 -2.18 -0.06 -1.74
CA GLU A 60 -1.66 -0.65 -0.51
C GLU A 60 -2.11 -2.12 -0.38
N SER A 61 -3.37 -2.41 -0.70
CA SER A 61 -4.00 -3.74 -0.56
C SER A 61 -3.57 -4.77 -1.61
N ILE A 62 -3.30 -4.37 -2.87
CA ILE A 62 -3.28 -5.34 -3.98
C ILE A 62 -1.88 -5.78 -4.43
N GLY A 63 -0.80 -5.03 -4.15
CA GLY A 63 0.53 -5.43 -4.66
C GLY A 63 1.76 -4.83 -3.98
N ILE A 64 1.70 -3.63 -3.41
CA ILE A 64 2.90 -3.01 -2.83
C ILE A 64 3.26 -3.68 -1.51
N GLU A 65 2.29 -4.01 -0.66
CA GLU A 65 2.55 -4.69 0.62
C GLU A 65 3.21 -6.05 0.42
N LYS A 66 2.68 -6.88 -0.49
CA LYS A 66 3.21 -8.22 -0.79
C LYS A 66 4.60 -8.19 -1.41
N VAL A 67 4.81 -7.35 -2.42
CA VAL A 67 6.13 -7.20 -3.05
C VAL A 67 7.14 -6.71 -2.01
N ARG A 68 6.76 -5.73 -1.18
CA ARG A 68 7.62 -5.19 -0.12
C ARG A 68 7.90 -6.21 0.99
N GLN A 69 6.95 -7.09 1.30
CA GLN A 69 7.13 -8.18 2.25
C GLN A 69 8.09 -9.24 1.67
N GLU A 70 7.92 -9.65 0.41
CA GLU A 70 8.80 -10.61 -0.28
C GLU A 70 10.25 -10.11 -0.38
N GLU A 71 10.46 -8.86 -0.79
CA GLU A 71 11.78 -8.21 -0.83
C GLU A 71 12.44 -8.14 0.56
N LYS A 72 11.63 -7.90 1.60
CA LYS A 72 12.12 -7.83 2.96
C LYS A 72 12.49 -9.21 3.51
N GLN A 73 11.70 -10.23 3.18
CA GLN A 73 11.98 -11.63 3.54
C GLN A 73 13.27 -12.11 2.88
N SER A 74 13.49 -11.84 1.59
CA SER A 74 14.71 -12.24 0.88
C SER A 74 15.95 -11.57 1.47
N THR A 75 15.88 -10.26 1.73
CA THR A 75 16.97 -9.50 2.35
C THR A 75 17.32 -10.01 3.75
N LEU A 76 16.31 -10.27 4.60
CA LEU A 76 16.54 -10.79 5.95
C LEU A 76 17.15 -12.20 5.93
N LYS A 77 16.73 -13.05 4.99
CA LYS A 77 17.33 -14.39 4.81
C LYS A 77 18.82 -14.30 4.48
N GLU A 78 19.21 -13.40 3.58
CA GLU A 78 20.62 -13.21 3.25
C GLU A 78 21.43 -12.66 4.44
N LEU A 79 20.90 -11.67 5.15
CA LEU A 79 21.55 -11.11 6.34
C LEU A 79 21.75 -12.17 7.44
N LEU A 80 20.75 -13.00 7.70
CA LEU A 80 20.85 -14.08 8.66
C LEU A 80 21.83 -15.16 8.22
N LYS A 81 21.89 -15.50 6.92
CA LYS A 81 22.92 -16.41 6.38
C LYS A 81 24.32 -15.85 6.54
N VAL A 82 24.53 -14.57 6.28
CA VAL A 82 25.83 -13.91 6.50
C VAL A 82 26.23 -13.93 7.97
N LYS A 83 25.27 -13.74 8.88
CA LYS A 83 25.55 -13.66 10.32
C LYS A 83 25.72 -15.01 11.01
N LEU A 84 24.86 -15.98 10.69
CA LEU A 84 24.83 -17.30 11.32
C LEU A 84 25.60 -18.36 10.51
N GLY A 85 26.01 -18.04 9.28
CA GLY A 85 26.69 -18.93 8.34
C GLY A 85 25.74 -19.88 7.61
N THR A 86 24.93 -20.62 8.35
CA THR A 86 23.89 -21.52 7.82
C THR A 86 22.56 -21.21 8.45
N LEU A 87 21.48 -21.37 7.68
CA LEU A 87 20.11 -21.18 8.15
C LEU A 87 19.34 -22.49 7.99
N SER A 88 18.69 -22.96 9.05
CA SER A 88 17.93 -24.20 9.04
C SER A 88 16.67 -24.09 8.18
N SER A 89 16.28 -25.20 7.54
CA SER A 89 15.05 -25.25 6.73
C SER A 89 13.78 -24.84 7.50
N PRO A 90 13.61 -25.20 8.79
CA PRO A 90 12.46 -24.74 9.58
C PRO A 90 12.41 -23.21 9.72
N LEU A 91 13.55 -22.57 9.97
CA LEU A 91 13.63 -21.12 10.16
C LEU A 91 13.40 -20.36 8.84
N GLU A 92 13.93 -20.90 7.73
CA GLU A 92 13.66 -20.34 6.39
C GLU A 92 12.18 -20.34 6.03
N LYS A 93 11.45 -21.39 6.45
CA LYS A 93 10.01 -21.52 6.22
C LYS A 93 9.21 -20.57 7.11
N GLN A 94 9.58 -20.42 8.37
CA GLN A 94 8.92 -19.44 9.24
C GLN A 94 9.11 -18.01 8.73
N LEU A 95 10.30 -17.63 8.25
CA LEU A 95 10.53 -16.30 7.69
C LEU A 95 9.60 -15.97 6.51
N THR A 96 9.22 -16.97 5.71
CA THR A 96 8.26 -16.78 4.60
C THR A 96 6.82 -16.63 5.05
N GLU A 97 6.46 -17.24 6.18
CA GLU A 97 5.08 -17.24 6.71
C GLU A 97 4.84 -16.10 7.72
N THR A 98 5.87 -15.32 8.05
CA THR A 98 5.83 -14.29 9.10
C THR A 98 5.26 -12.96 8.63
N SER A 99 4.52 -12.28 9.50
CA SER A 99 3.93 -10.96 9.25
C SER A 99 4.99 -9.86 9.07
N LEU A 100 4.63 -8.80 8.33
CA LEU A 100 5.53 -7.69 8.07
C LEU A 100 6.02 -7.00 9.36
N GLU A 101 5.17 -6.90 10.38
CA GLU A 101 5.50 -6.31 11.68
C GLU A 101 6.63 -7.06 12.39
N LYS A 102 6.53 -8.40 12.46
CA LYS A 102 7.58 -9.24 13.04
C LYS A 102 8.87 -9.19 12.22
N LEU A 103 8.78 -9.13 10.88
CA LEU A 103 9.94 -8.92 10.02
C LEU A 103 10.60 -7.54 10.26
N ASN A 104 9.81 -6.50 10.55
CA ASN A 104 10.33 -5.18 10.92
C ASN A 104 11.12 -5.25 12.24
N GLU A 105 10.57 -5.92 13.25
CA GLU A 105 11.23 -6.11 14.55
C GLU A 105 12.53 -6.90 14.41
N LEU A 106 12.53 -7.94 13.59
CA LEU A 106 13.72 -8.73 13.27
C LEU A 106 14.80 -7.89 12.57
N THR A 107 14.38 -7.01 11.65
CA THR A 107 15.31 -6.10 10.96
C THR A 107 16.01 -5.16 11.95
N LEU A 108 15.29 -4.65 12.95
CA LEU A 108 15.84 -3.75 13.96
C LEU A 108 16.82 -4.47 14.89
N ASN A 109 16.55 -5.74 15.20
CA ASN A 109 17.36 -6.55 16.12
C ASN A 109 18.42 -7.40 15.42
N ILE A 110 18.61 -7.25 14.10
CA ILE A 110 19.51 -8.09 13.30
C ILE A 110 20.95 -8.13 13.85
N PHE A 111 21.43 -7.04 14.47
CA PHE A 111 22.75 -6.96 15.08
C PHE A 111 22.85 -7.63 16.46
N ASN A 112 21.74 -7.87 17.16
CA ASN A 112 21.70 -8.51 18.47
C ASN A 112 21.56 -10.03 18.41
N ILE A 113 21.16 -10.58 17.26
CA ILE A 113 20.93 -12.03 17.04
C ILE A 113 22.25 -12.79 16.96
N ASN A 114 22.49 -13.79 17.80
CA ASN A 114 23.70 -14.61 17.74
C ASN A 114 23.42 -16.09 17.47
N SER A 115 22.15 -16.48 17.46
CA SER A 115 21.70 -17.84 17.22
C SER A 115 20.37 -17.87 16.49
N GLU A 116 20.01 -19.03 15.92
CA GLU A 116 18.67 -19.26 15.36
C GLU A 116 17.58 -19.14 16.44
N GLU A 117 17.88 -19.51 17.69
CA GLU A 117 16.95 -19.40 18.81
C GLU A 117 16.55 -17.94 19.08
N ASP A 118 17.50 -16.99 18.94
CA ASP A 118 17.21 -15.56 19.09
C ASP A 118 16.24 -15.06 18.01
N VAL A 119 16.33 -15.61 16.80
CA VAL A 119 15.39 -15.32 15.70
C VAL A 119 14.00 -15.84 16.05
N LEU A 120 13.92 -17.08 16.54
CA LEU A 120 12.66 -17.72 16.94
C LEU A 120 11.97 -16.97 18.08
N ASN A 121 12.73 -16.52 19.07
CA ASN A 121 12.22 -15.75 20.20
C ASN A 121 11.62 -14.40 19.79
N LEU A 122 12.13 -13.80 18.71
CA LEU A 122 11.60 -12.55 18.15
C LEU A 122 10.37 -12.77 17.25
N MET A 123 10.23 -13.97 16.70
CA MET A 123 9.18 -14.31 15.75
C MET A 123 7.98 -15.01 16.40
N ASN A 124 8.09 -15.50 17.63
CA ASN A 124 6.98 -16.05 18.42
C ASN A 124 6.24 -14.93 19.15
#